data_AF-U1FDC6-F1
#
_entry.id   AF-U1FDC6-F1
#
_cell.length_a   1.000
_cell.length_b   1.000
_cell.length_c   1.000
_cell.angle_alpha   90.00
_cell.angle_beta   90.00
_cell.angle_gamma   90.00
#
_symmetry.space_group_name_H-M   'P 1'
#
loop_
_entity.id
_entity.type
_entity.pdbx_description
1 polymer ?
#
loop_
_entity_poly.entity_id
_entity_poly.type
_entity_poly.pdbx_seq_one_letter_code
_entity_poly.pdbx_strand_id
1 'polypeptide(L)'
;MAYIFDTGPLFKFLATDCVPQLISAIGGSTVVVPEAVDFEIHDTPDRRPQFRHARDVWKKFPPRFRDVIPDSPSEELRRCCNRVFGIDLETLYRHKKDLGENMMLLHGLSRAHAGEKVVLICDDQGGIAKAEEQIRVLRHRQHLGTGPAEGSLSYAKTTSLLHWAIEVGSFKSQEHFIKKYNMMAELDEALPKKVKDTGLTKRPPWPPVDH
;
A
#
# COMPACT_ATOMS: atom_id res chain seq x y z
N MET A 1 9.39 -10.83 -2.86
CA MET A 1 9.16 -9.47 -2.35
C MET A 1 7.66 -9.33 -2.19
N ALA A 2 7.19 -8.91 -1.02
CA ALA A 2 5.75 -8.78 -0.73
C ALA A 2 5.34 -7.31 -0.74
N TYR A 3 4.13 -7.03 -1.22
CA TYR A 3 3.55 -5.69 -1.23
C TYR A 3 2.28 -5.70 -0.38
N ILE A 4 2.33 -5.06 0.78
CA ILE A 4 1.22 -5.03 1.72
C ILE A 4 0.57 -3.65 1.65
N PHE A 5 -0.73 -3.63 1.39
CA PHE A 5 -1.47 -2.41 1.10
C PHE A 5 -2.34 -1.98 2.28
N ASP A 6 -2.34 -0.68 2.50
CA ASP A 6 -3.40 0.04 3.18
C ASP A 6 -4.56 0.35 2.22
N THR A 7 -5.72 0.68 2.76
CA THR A 7 -6.96 0.94 2.03
C THR A 7 -6.86 2.16 1.11
N GLY A 8 -6.18 3.23 1.57
CA GLY A 8 -6.15 4.53 0.87
C GLY A 8 -5.58 4.48 -0.55
N PRO A 9 -4.35 3.97 -0.75
CA PRO A 9 -3.80 3.77 -2.09
C PRO A 9 -4.64 2.81 -2.93
N LEU A 10 -5.08 1.70 -2.34
CA LEU A 10 -5.81 0.66 -3.06
C LEU A 10 -7.14 1.18 -3.63
N PHE A 11 -7.87 2.00 -2.86
CA PHE A 11 -9.09 2.65 -3.35
C PHE A 11 -8.87 3.50 -4.59
N LYS A 12 -7.76 4.23 -4.68
CA LYS A 12 -7.47 5.08 -5.84
C LYS A 12 -7.36 4.26 -7.11
N PHE A 13 -6.67 3.12 -7.08
CA PHE A 13 -6.53 2.25 -8.23
C PHE A 13 -7.82 1.50 -8.57
N LEU A 14 -8.54 1.01 -7.56
CA LEU A 14 -9.79 0.28 -7.75
C LEU A 14 -10.91 1.18 -8.28
N ALA A 15 -11.07 2.39 -7.72
CA ALA A 15 -12.15 3.31 -8.09
C ALA A 15 -11.96 3.97 -9.46
N THR A 16 -10.74 3.96 -10.01
CA THR A 16 -10.42 4.63 -11.28
C THR A 16 -10.07 3.68 -12.42
N ASP A 17 -10.41 2.38 -12.29
CA ASP A 17 -10.11 1.34 -13.29
C ASP A 17 -8.62 1.23 -13.64
N CYS A 18 -7.75 1.42 -12.65
CA CYS A 18 -6.29 1.36 -12.82
C CYS A 18 -5.67 0.07 -12.26
N VAL A 19 -6.46 -1.00 -12.10
CA VAL A 19 -5.98 -2.31 -11.62
C VAL A 19 -4.84 -2.87 -12.48
N PRO A 20 -4.88 -2.82 -13.83
CA PRO A 20 -3.74 -3.28 -14.63
C PRO A 20 -2.46 -2.49 -14.34
N GLN A 21 -2.55 -1.18 -14.16
CA GLN A 21 -1.41 -0.31 -13.83
C GLN A 21 -0.86 -0.64 -12.44
N LEU A 22 -1.73 -0.90 -11.46
CA LEU A 22 -1.34 -1.34 -10.13
C LEU A 22 -0.55 -2.65 -10.18
N ILE A 23 -1.08 -3.67 -10.86
CA ILE A 23 -0.45 -4.98 -10.98
C ILE A 23 0.90 -4.86 -11.71
N SER A 24 0.95 -4.08 -12.79
CA SER A 24 2.20 -3.83 -13.51
C SER A 24 3.24 -3.08 -12.67
N ALA A 25 2.81 -2.10 -11.87
CA ALA A 25 3.71 -1.33 -10.99
C ALA A 25 4.44 -2.20 -9.96
N ILE A 26 3.79 -3.27 -9.48
CA ILE A 26 4.38 -4.23 -8.54
C ILE A 26 4.97 -5.47 -9.24
N GLY A 27 5.19 -5.39 -10.56
CA GLY A 27 5.84 -6.44 -11.35
C GLY A 27 5.02 -7.72 -11.52
N GLY A 28 3.68 -7.62 -11.50
CA GLY A 28 2.80 -8.79 -11.56
C GLY A 28 2.72 -9.58 -10.24
N SER A 29 3.24 -9.01 -9.14
CA SER A 29 3.13 -9.59 -7.80
C SER A 29 1.70 -9.54 -7.25
N THR A 30 1.49 -10.25 -6.14
CA THR A 30 0.23 -10.25 -5.39
C THR A 30 0.07 -8.97 -4.57
N VAL A 31 -1.13 -8.40 -4.60
CA VAL A 31 -1.62 -7.37 -3.66
C VAL A 31 -2.01 -8.07 -2.37
N VAL A 32 -1.22 -7.88 -1.32
CA VAL A 32 -1.49 -8.44 0.01
C VAL A 32 -2.21 -7.39 0.84
N VAL A 33 -3.33 -7.75 1.48
CA VAL A 33 -4.06 -6.86 2.40
C VAL A 33 -4.37 -7.58 3.72
N PRO A 34 -4.23 -6.91 4.88
CA PRO A 34 -4.80 -7.39 6.14
C PRO A 34 -6.33 -7.53 6.08
N GLU A 35 -6.91 -8.40 6.90
CA GLU A 35 -8.37 -8.54 7.06
C GLU A 35 -9.06 -7.21 7.39
N ALA A 36 -8.44 -6.37 8.24
CA ALA A 36 -8.95 -5.04 8.55
C ALA A 36 -9.03 -4.13 7.32
N VAL A 37 -8.06 -4.21 6.40
CA VAL A 37 -8.07 -3.46 5.14
C VAL A 37 -9.13 -4.02 4.20
N ASP A 38 -9.25 -5.35 4.08
CA ASP A 38 -10.31 -6.00 3.30
C ASP A 38 -11.70 -5.57 3.77
N PHE A 39 -11.92 -5.56 5.10
CA PHE A 39 -13.14 -5.05 5.71
C PHE A 39 -13.41 -3.59 5.34
N GLU A 40 -12.41 -2.71 5.42
CA GLU A 40 -12.55 -1.30 5.07
C GLU A 40 -12.90 -1.07 3.59
N ILE A 41 -12.39 -1.90 2.68
CA ILE A 41 -12.76 -1.88 1.26
C ILE A 41 -14.25 -2.15 1.08
N HIS A 42 -14.82 -3.04 1.91
CA HIS A 42 -16.23 -3.41 1.87
C HIS A 42 -17.16 -2.41 2.57
N ASP A 43 -16.72 -1.84 3.70
CA ASP A 43 -17.49 -0.96 4.59
C ASP A 43 -17.47 0.52 4.17
N THR A 44 -16.31 1.05 3.78
CA THR A 44 -16.16 2.48 3.45
C THR A 44 -17.12 2.99 2.36
N PRO A 45 -17.45 2.22 1.31
CA PRO A 45 -18.41 2.65 0.29
C PRO A 45 -19.83 2.94 0.78
N ASP A 46 -20.23 2.43 1.94
CA ASP A 46 -21.56 2.69 2.50
C ASP A 46 -21.67 4.11 3.04
N ARG A 47 -20.55 4.65 3.55
CA ARG A 47 -20.40 6.03 4.04
C ARG A 47 -19.80 7.00 3.01
N ARG A 48 -19.06 6.49 2.01
CA ARG A 48 -18.39 7.27 0.96
C ARG A 48 -18.73 6.69 -0.42
N PRO A 49 -19.86 7.11 -1.03
CA PRO A 49 -20.37 6.52 -2.27
C PRO A 49 -19.40 6.55 -3.46
N GLN A 50 -18.44 7.48 -3.48
CA GLN A 50 -17.42 7.56 -4.53
C GLN A 50 -16.53 6.29 -4.60
N PHE A 51 -16.48 5.48 -3.54
CA PHE A 51 -15.71 4.22 -3.50
C PHE A 51 -16.56 2.97 -3.80
N ARG A 52 -17.85 3.10 -4.14
CA ARG A 52 -18.71 1.93 -4.46
C ARG A 52 -18.13 1.09 -5.59
N HIS A 53 -17.63 1.74 -6.64
CA HIS A 53 -16.98 1.05 -7.75
C HIS A 53 -15.77 0.24 -7.29
N ALA A 54 -14.98 0.76 -6.36
CA ALA A 54 -13.81 0.05 -5.84
C ALA A 54 -14.17 -1.28 -5.18
N ARG A 55 -15.27 -1.34 -4.42
CA ARG A 55 -15.77 -2.59 -3.82
C ARG A 55 -16.18 -3.61 -4.85
N ASP A 56 -16.84 -3.19 -5.92
CA ASP A 56 -17.26 -4.10 -6.99
C ASP A 56 -16.07 -4.63 -7.80
N VAL A 57 -15.06 -3.78 -8.02
CA VAL A 57 -13.78 -4.18 -8.62
C VAL A 57 -13.01 -5.13 -7.70
N TRP A 58 -12.95 -4.86 -6.39
CA TRP A 58 -12.26 -5.72 -5.42
C TRP A 58 -12.86 -7.13 -5.37
N LYS A 59 -14.20 -7.26 -5.37
CA LYS A 59 -14.88 -8.56 -5.43
C LYS A 59 -14.49 -9.38 -6.66
N LYS A 60 -14.20 -8.71 -7.78
CA LYS A 60 -13.81 -9.32 -9.06
C LYS A 60 -12.29 -9.34 -9.26
N PHE A 61 -11.53 -8.87 -8.28
CA PHE A 61 -10.07 -8.78 -8.39
C PHE A 61 -9.51 -10.19 -8.62
N PRO A 62 -8.61 -10.40 -9.61
CA PRO A 62 -8.17 -11.74 -9.96
C PRO A 62 -7.56 -12.45 -8.74
N PRO A 63 -8.04 -13.64 -8.34
CA PRO A 63 -7.59 -14.30 -7.11
C PRO A 63 -6.07 -14.54 -7.05
N ARG A 64 -5.42 -14.78 -8.21
CA ARG A 64 -3.96 -14.94 -8.29
C ARG A 64 -3.14 -13.70 -7.93
N PHE A 65 -3.77 -12.52 -7.96
CA PHE A 65 -3.13 -11.23 -7.64
C PHE A 65 -3.65 -10.63 -6.33
N ARG A 66 -4.47 -11.36 -5.56
CA ARG A 66 -5.03 -10.90 -4.29
C ARG A 66 -4.78 -11.93 -3.19
N ASP A 67 -4.23 -11.48 -2.08
CA ASP A 67 -4.05 -12.26 -0.86
C ASP A 67 -4.58 -11.45 0.33
N VAL A 68 -5.55 -12.03 1.06
CA VAL A 68 -6.09 -11.43 2.29
C VAL A 68 -5.51 -12.21 3.45
N ILE A 69 -4.67 -11.56 4.25
CA ILE A 69 -3.97 -12.19 5.36
C ILE A 69 -4.75 -12.02 6.66
N PRO A 70 -4.86 -13.08 7.48
CA PRO A 70 -5.69 -13.06 8.66
C PRO A 70 -5.11 -12.15 9.74
N ASP A 71 -5.97 -11.35 10.36
CA ASP A 71 -5.58 -10.51 11.50
C ASP A 71 -5.66 -11.28 12.82
N SER A 72 -5.88 -12.60 12.78
CA SER A 72 -5.93 -13.46 13.96
C SER A 72 -4.64 -13.33 14.81
N PRO A 73 -4.75 -13.25 16.15
CA PRO A 73 -3.59 -13.09 17.01
C PRO A 73 -2.54 -14.19 16.81
N SER A 74 -1.29 -13.79 16.62
CA SER A 74 -0.12 -14.66 16.66
C SER A 74 0.91 -14.11 17.63
N GLU A 75 1.84 -14.95 18.11
CA GLU A 75 2.92 -14.50 18.98
C GLU A 75 3.74 -13.37 18.31
N GLU A 76 4.01 -13.50 17.02
CA GLU A 76 4.78 -12.50 16.29
C GLU A 76 4.00 -11.19 16.12
N LEU A 77 2.70 -11.23 15.78
CA LEU A 77 1.88 -10.01 15.73
C LEU A 77 1.80 -9.31 17.09
N ARG A 78 1.69 -10.06 18.19
CA ARG A 78 1.71 -9.50 19.55
C ARG A 78 3.05 -8.84 19.85
N ARG A 79 4.15 -9.49 19.48
CA ARG A 79 5.50 -8.96 19.66
C ARG A 79 5.72 -7.69 18.85
N CYS A 80 5.32 -7.67 17.58
CA CYS A 80 5.34 -6.48 16.74
C CYS A 80 4.47 -5.37 17.34
N CYS A 81 3.24 -5.68 17.77
CA CYS A 81 2.33 -4.70 18.37
C CYS A 81 2.92 -4.03 19.60
N ASN A 82 3.43 -4.83 20.55
CA ASN A 82 4.05 -4.30 21.76
C ASN A 82 5.28 -3.44 21.43
N ARG A 83 6.10 -3.86 20.45
CA ARG A 83 7.29 -3.10 20.04
C ARG A 83 6.97 -1.77 19.40
N VAL A 84 5.95 -1.74 18.52
CA VAL A 84 5.61 -0.55 17.74
C VAL A 84 4.76 0.43 18.54
N PHE A 85 3.79 -0.08 19.30
CA PHE A 85 2.77 0.73 19.95
C PHE A 85 2.84 0.75 21.47
N GLY A 86 3.65 -0.11 22.10
CA GLY A 86 3.72 -0.22 23.56
C GLY A 86 2.47 -0.80 24.22
N ILE A 87 1.54 -1.35 23.44
CA ILE A 87 0.27 -1.93 23.91
C ILE A 87 0.12 -3.38 23.46
N ASP A 88 -0.76 -4.13 24.11
CA ASP A 88 -1.16 -5.46 23.67
C ASP A 88 -2.08 -5.41 22.43
N LEU A 89 -2.11 -6.53 21.70
CA LEU A 89 -2.82 -6.66 20.43
C LEU A 89 -4.35 -6.55 20.61
N GLU A 90 -4.88 -7.03 21.73
CA GLU A 90 -6.29 -6.91 22.09
C GLU A 90 -6.70 -5.46 22.35
N THR A 91 -5.82 -4.66 22.96
CA THR A 91 -6.00 -3.21 23.10
C THR A 91 -6.02 -2.54 21.73
N LEU A 92 -5.10 -2.93 20.82
CA LEU A 92 -5.10 -2.39 19.45
C LEU A 92 -6.43 -2.68 18.73
N TYR A 93 -6.96 -3.90 18.79
CA TYR A 93 -8.25 -4.23 18.14
C TYR A 93 -9.45 -3.45 18.67
N ARG A 94 -9.41 -3.02 19.94
CA ARG A 94 -10.47 -2.17 20.51
C ARG A 94 -10.47 -0.77 19.90
N HIS A 95 -9.34 -0.33 19.35
CA HIS A 95 -9.21 0.94 18.64
C HIS A 95 -9.39 0.71 17.14
N LYS A 96 -10.63 0.84 16.66
CA LYS A 96 -10.96 0.71 15.23
C LYS A 96 -10.32 1.78 14.35
N LYS A 97 -9.92 2.91 14.94
CA LYS A 97 -9.29 4.00 14.20
C LYS A 97 -7.91 3.55 13.73
N ASP A 98 -7.66 3.69 12.42
CA ASP A 98 -6.39 3.36 11.76
C ASP A 98 -6.00 1.87 11.91
N LEU A 99 -6.97 0.99 12.15
CA LEU A 99 -6.70 -0.44 12.36
C LEU A 99 -6.11 -1.09 11.10
N GLY A 100 -6.64 -0.78 9.91
CA GLY A 100 -6.09 -1.27 8.64
C GLY A 100 -4.61 -0.92 8.45
N GLU A 101 -4.27 0.35 8.67
CA GLU A 101 -2.90 0.87 8.61
C GLU A 101 -1.98 0.19 9.65
N ASN A 102 -2.44 0.09 10.90
CA ASN A 102 -1.67 -0.55 11.95
C ASN A 102 -1.43 -2.04 11.62
N MET A 103 -2.43 -2.78 11.16
CA MET A 103 -2.29 -4.18 10.78
C MET A 103 -1.38 -4.36 9.56
N MET A 104 -1.44 -3.45 8.58
CA MET A 104 -0.52 -3.44 7.44
C MET A 104 0.94 -3.35 7.91
N LEU A 105 1.24 -2.44 8.85
CA LEU A 105 2.56 -2.29 9.44
C LEU A 105 2.98 -3.55 10.22
N LEU A 106 2.11 -4.08 11.07
CA LEU A 106 2.42 -5.26 11.90
C LEU A 106 2.69 -6.50 11.05
N HIS A 107 1.88 -6.76 10.03
CA HIS A 107 2.11 -7.87 9.10
C HIS A 107 3.40 -7.70 8.29
N GLY A 108 3.69 -6.47 7.86
CA GLY A 108 4.94 -6.21 7.15
C GLY A 108 6.18 -6.41 8.01
N LEU A 109 6.13 -6.02 9.28
CA LEU A 109 7.20 -6.28 10.24
C LEU A 109 7.36 -7.77 10.53
N SER A 110 6.25 -8.48 10.75
CA SER A 110 6.26 -9.92 10.96
C SER A 110 6.96 -10.67 9.81
N ARG A 111 6.60 -10.35 8.56
CA ARG A 111 7.26 -10.92 7.36
C ARG A 111 8.73 -10.50 7.22
N ALA A 112 9.05 -9.24 7.54
CA ALA A 112 10.45 -8.78 7.54
C ALA A 112 11.29 -9.52 8.58
N HIS A 113 10.78 -9.76 9.80
CA HIS A 113 11.47 -10.58 10.80
C HIS A 113 11.66 -12.03 10.35
N ALA A 114 10.75 -12.55 9.53
CA ALA A 114 10.89 -13.87 8.90
C ALA A 114 11.88 -13.94 7.73
N GLY A 115 12.58 -12.84 7.40
CA GLY A 115 13.58 -12.82 6.33
C GLY A 115 13.08 -12.24 5.00
N GLU A 116 11.81 -11.83 4.90
CA GLU A 116 11.24 -11.36 3.63
C GLU A 116 11.58 -9.90 3.32
N LYS A 117 11.63 -9.57 2.02
CA LYS A 117 11.63 -8.18 1.54
C LYS A 117 10.20 -7.70 1.37
N VAL A 118 9.79 -6.68 2.11
CA VAL A 118 8.42 -6.17 2.17
C VAL A 118 8.38 -4.69 1.82
N VAL A 119 7.41 -4.30 1.01
CA VAL A 119 7.07 -2.91 0.71
C VAL A 119 5.68 -2.62 1.27
N LEU A 120 5.59 -1.68 2.19
CA LEU A 120 4.32 -1.15 2.70
C LEU A 120 3.79 -0.05 1.78
N ILE A 121 2.51 -0.14 1.39
CA ILE A 121 1.89 0.84 0.51
C ILE A 121 0.85 1.64 1.29
N CYS A 122 1.17 2.89 1.63
CA CYS A 122 0.31 3.78 2.40
C CYS A 122 0.56 5.25 2.03
N ASP A 123 -0.48 6.07 2.08
CA ASP A 123 -0.37 7.52 1.88
C ASP A 123 -0.34 8.33 3.20
N ASP A 124 -0.73 7.72 4.33
CA ASP A 124 -0.85 8.39 5.63
C ASP A 124 0.51 8.74 6.26
N GLN A 125 0.65 9.98 6.73
CA GLN A 125 1.91 10.47 7.29
C GLN A 125 2.25 9.86 8.65
N GLY A 126 1.24 9.58 9.48
CA GLY A 126 1.40 8.93 10.79
C GLY A 126 1.88 7.49 10.63
N GLY A 127 1.27 6.73 9.72
CA GLY A 127 1.70 5.37 9.36
C GLY A 127 3.12 5.31 8.81
N ILE A 128 3.44 6.25 7.92
CA ILE A 128 4.80 6.39 7.37
C ILE A 128 5.83 6.65 8.47
N ALA A 129 5.55 7.56 9.41
CA ALA A 129 6.51 7.89 10.47
C ALA A 129 6.84 6.67 11.36
N LYS A 130 5.81 5.88 11.73
CA LYS A 130 6.00 4.64 12.48
C LYS A 130 6.75 3.59 11.66
N ALA A 131 6.41 3.43 10.39
CA ALA A 131 7.12 2.51 9.49
C ALA A 131 8.61 2.89 9.36
N GLU A 132 8.93 4.18 9.19
CA GLU A 132 10.29 4.68 9.10
C GLU A 132 11.13 4.40 10.34
N GLU A 133 10.53 4.55 11.53
CA GLU A 133 11.19 4.19 12.78
C GLU A 133 11.58 2.70 12.79
N GLN A 134 10.66 1.82 12.44
CA GLN A 134 10.93 0.38 12.44
C GLN A 134 11.90 -0.04 11.34
N ILE A 135 11.87 0.61 10.18
CA ILE A 135 12.87 0.45 9.11
C ILE A 135 14.27 0.81 9.64
N ARG A 136 14.40 1.91 10.41
CA ARG A 136 15.69 2.29 11.03
C ARG A 136 16.17 1.24 12.02
N VAL A 137 15.27 0.72 12.87
CA VAL A 137 15.60 -0.33 13.85
C VAL A 137 16.08 -1.61 13.17
N LEU A 138 15.36 -2.08 12.14
CA LEU A 138 15.73 -3.27 11.36
C LEU A 138 17.12 -3.10 10.71
N ARG A 139 17.34 -1.98 10.02
CA ARG A 139 18.64 -1.69 9.39
C ARG A 139 19.79 -1.65 10.40
N HIS A 140 19.56 -1.03 11.56
CA HIS A 140 20.58 -0.96 12.60
C HIS A 140 20.98 -2.35 13.11
N ARG A 141 20.01 -3.23 13.36
CA ARG A 141 20.26 -4.63 13.76
C ARG A 141 21.01 -5.41 12.69
N GLN A 142 20.63 -5.25 11.42
CA GLN A 142 21.34 -5.85 10.29
C GLN A 142 22.80 -5.39 10.22
N HIS A 143 23.05 -4.09 10.41
CA HIS A 143 24.41 -3.55 10.42
C HIS A 143 25.27 -4.07 11.57
N LEU A 144 24.68 -4.25 12.76
CA LEU A 144 25.40 -4.78 13.91
C LEU A 144 25.68 -6.29 13.81
N GLY A 145 25.00 -7.01 12.91
CA GLY A 145 25.10 -8.46 12.81
C GLY A 145 24.58 -9.20 14.05
N THR A 146 23.84 -8.50 14.91
CA THR A 146 23.31 -9.05 16.16
C THR A 146 21.88 -9.54 15.94
N GLY A 147 21.71 -10.83 15.64
CA GLY A 147 20.39 -11.48 15.55
C GLY A 147 20.24 -12.42 14.35
N PRO A 148 19.04 -13.01 14.18
CA PRO A 148 18.70 -13.81 13.01
C PRO A 148 18.83 -12.99 11.72
N ALA A 149 18.96 -13.67 10.57
CA ALA A 149 18.93 -13.01 9.28
C ALA A 149 17.53 -12.43 8.99
N GLU A 150 17.31 -11.18 9.41
CA GLU A 150 16.09 -10.43 9.13
C GLU A 150 16.08 -9.92 7.68
N GLY A 151 14.88 -9.84 7.11
CA GLY A 151 14.60 -9.28 5.80
C GLY A 151 14.58 -7.75 5.83
N SER A 152 13.92 -7.13 4.86
CA SER A 152 13.91 -5.66 4.74
C SER A 152 12.51 -5.11 4.65
N LEU A 153 12.27 -4.00 5.34
CA LEU A 153 11.06 -3.22 5.21
C LEU A 153 11.36 -1.93 4.44
N SER A 154 10.48 -1.55 3.52
CA SER A 154 10.43 -0.23 2.89
C SER A 154 8.99 0.24 2.77
N TYR A 155 8.78 1.48 2.38
CA TYR A 155 7.45 2.02 2.10
C TYR A 155 7.40 2.68 0.73
N ALA A 156 6.20 2.78 0.18
CA ALA A 156 5.90 3.47 -1.05
C ALA A 156 4.51 4.11 -0.95
N LYS A 157 4.30 5.19 -1.70
CA LYS A 157 3.02 5.91 -1.76
C LYS A 157 2.31 5.64 -3.06
N THR A 158 1.08 6.14 -3.21
CA THR A 158 0.37 6.13 -4.49
C THR A 158 1.21 6.75 -5.62
N THR A 159 1.95 7.84 -5.35
CA THR A 159 2.84 8.47 -6.35
C THR A 159 4.00 7.57 -6.75
N SER A 160 4.52 6.75 -5.85
CA SER A 160 5.56 5.75 -6.16
C SER A 160 5.01 4.67 -7.09
N LEU A 161 3.80 4.16 -6.82
CA LEU A 161 3.15 3.18 -7.69
C LEU A 161 2.85 3.73 -9.08
N LEU A 162 2.39 4.97 -9.16
CA LEU A 162 2.18 5.66 -10.44
C LEU A 162 3.49 5.84 -11.20
N HIS A 163 4.58 6.20 -10.52
CA HIS A 163 5.91 6.27 -11.12
C HIS A 163 6.33 4.92 -11.71
N TRP A 164 6.24 3.84 -10.92
CA TRP A 164 6.60 2.49 -11.39
C TRP A 164 5.72 2.04 -12.56
N ALA A 165 4.42 2.33 -12.52
CA ALA A 165 3.49 2.06 -13.61
C ALA A 165 3.88 2.79 -14.91
N ILE A 166 4.40 4.02 -14.81
CA ILE A 166 4.94 4.78 -15.95
C ILE A 166 6.22 4.14 -16.45
N GLU A 167 7.17 3.82 -15.55
CA GLU A 167 8.45 3.22 -15.89
C GLU A 167 8.30 1.90 -16.66
N VAL A 168 7.29 1.09 -16.33
CA VAL A 168 7.00 -0.16 -17.03
C VAL A 168 6.08 0.00 -18.25
N GLY A 169 5.75 1.24 -18.65
CA GLY A 169 4.96 1.52 -19.84
C GLY A 169 3.49 1.08 -19.76
N SER A 170 2.91 0.99 -18.55
CA SER A 170 1.55 0.47 -18.37
C SER A 170 0.43 1.46 -18.73
N PHE A 171 0.77 2.72 -19.00
CA PHE A 171 -0.16 3.73 -19.49
C PHE A 171 -0.04 3.89 -21.00
N LYS A 172 -1.20 3.96 -21.67
CA LYS A 172 -1.29 4.13 -23.13
C LYS A 172 -0.66 5.42 -23.66
N SER A 173 -0.76 6.51 -22.90
CA SER A 173 -0.19 7.81 -23.23
C SER A 173 -0.09 8.68 -21.99
N GLN A 174 0.59 9.83 -22.10
CA GLN A 174 0.66 10.80 -21.02
C GLN A 174 -0.71 11.41 -20.71
N GLU A 175 -1.54 11.67 -21.72
CA GLU A 175 -2.91 12.17 -21.56
C GLU A 175 -3.79 11.14 -20.83
N HIS A 176 -3.65 9.86 -21.17
CA HIS A 176 -4.35 8.78 -20.47
C HIS A 176 -3.96 8.74 -18.99
N PHE A 177 -2.66 8.87 -18.69
CA PHE A 177 -2.18 8.97 -17.31
C PHE A 177 -2.74 10.20 -16.59
N ILE A 178 -2.64 11.39 -17.17
CA ILE A 178 -3.11 12.65 -16.54
C ILE A 178 -4.61 12.55 -16.23
N LYS A 179 -5.40 11.99 -17.15
CA LYS A 179 -6.83 11.76 -16.92
C LYS A 179 -7.07 10.86 -15.69
N LYS A 180 -6.37 9.73 -15.60
CA LYS A 180 -6.51 8.80 -14.47
C LYS A 180 -5.99 9.39 -13.16
N TYR A 181 -4.87 10.11 -13.19
CA TYR A 181 -4.33 10.83 -12.05
C TYR A 181 -5.36 11.82 -11.48
N ASN A 182 -5.96 12.65 -12.35
CA ASN A 182 -6.95 13.63 -11.91
C ASN A 182 -8.15 12.94 -11.28
N MET A 183 -8.65 11.84 -11.88
CA MET A 183 -9.71 11.04 -11.26
C MET A 183 -9.33 10.53 -9.86
N MET A 184 -8.09 10.07 -9.66
CA MET A 184 -7.61 9.63 -8.34
C MET A 184 -7.52 10.78 -7.34
N ALA A 185 -7.01 11.93 -7.77
CA ALA A 185 -6.84 13.11 -6.92
C ALA A 185 -8.16 13.77 -6.50
N GLU A 186 -9.28 13.48 -7.19
CA GLU A 186 -10.62 13.91 -6.78
C GLU A 186 -11.25 12.99 -5.71
N LEU A 187 -10.71 11.80 -5.46
CA LEU A 187 -11.27 10.86 -4.48
C LEU A 187 -11.01 11.26 -3.02
N ASP A 188 -9.83 11.83 -2.76
CA ASP A 188 -9.38 12.28 -1.44
C ASP A 188 -8.32 13.40 -1.53
N GLU A 189 -7.73 13.77 -0.40
CA GLU A 189 -6.71 14.82 -0.28
C GLU A 189 -5.27 14.27 -0.20
N ALA A 190 -5.08 12.96 -0.35
CA ALA A 190 -3.77 12.33 -0.18
C ALA A 190 -2.83 12.56 -1.39
N LEU A 191 -3.41 12.86 -2.56
CA LEU A 191 -2.66 13.22 -3.76
C LEU A 191 -2.65 14.75 -3.98
N PRO A 192 -1.52 15.33 -4.44
CA PRO A 192 -1.51 16.71 -4.92
C PRO A 192 -2.54 16.92 -6.04
N LYS A 193 -3.41 17.93 -5.92
CA LYS A 193 -4.48 18.19 -6.91
C LYS A 193 -3.95 18.48 -8.32
N LYS A 194 -2.74 19.05 -8.43
CA LYS A 194 -2.11 19.32 -9.73
C LYS A 194 -1.01 18.28 -9.98
N VAL A 195 -1.19 17.46 -11.02
CA VAL A 195 -0.23 16.42 -11.41
C VAL A 195 1.20 16.95 -11.57
N LYS A 196 1.38 18.19 -12.05
CA LYS A 196 2.70 18.81 -12.25
C LYS A 196 3.52 18.94 -10.96
N ASP A 197 2.84 19.03 -9.81
CA ASP A 197 3.48 19.21 -8.50
C ASP A 197 4.13 17.89 -8.03
N THR A 198 3.77 16.76 -8.64
CA THR A 198 4.38 15.45 -8.37
C THR A 198 5.65 15.19 -9.18
N GLY A 199 5.89 15.95 -10.25
CA GLY A 199 6.97 15.67 -11.20
C GLY A 199 6.76 14.45 -12.11
N LEU A 200 5.65 13.71 -11.97
CA LEU A 200 5.38 12.48 -12.73
C LEU A 200 5.25 12.70 -14.25
N THR A 201 4.97 13.93 -14.69
CA THR A 201 4.91 14.27 -16.12
C THR A 201 6.25 14.67 -16.74
N LYS A 202 7.32 14.85 -15.92
CA LYS A 202 8.58 15.45 -16.39
C LYS A 202 9.57 14.45 -16.98
N ARG A 203 9.45 13.14 -16.71
CA ARG A 203 10.41 12.14 -17.19
C ARG A 203 9.70 10.93 -17.84
N PRO A 204 10.12 10.52 -19.06
CA PRO A 204 9.72 9.26 -19.71
C PRO A 204 10.21 8.02 -18.94
N PRO A 205 9.70 6.81 -19.23
CA PRO A 205 9.20 6.40 -20.55
C PRO A 205 7.70 6.69 -20.74
N TRP A 206 7.41 7.76 -21.47
CA TRP A 206 6.12 7.94 -22.14
C TRP A 206 6.28 7.39 -23.54
N PRO A 207 5.36 6.56 -24.04
CA PRO A 207 5.42 6.12 -25.43
C PRO A 207 5.44 7.35 -26.35
N PRO A 208 6.20 7.32 -27.47
CA PRO A 208 6.21 8.41 -28.42
C PRO A 208 4.79 8.71 -28.90
N VAL A 209 4.47 9.99 -29.05
CA VAL A 209 3.20 10.41 -29.65
C VAL A 209 3.31 10.09 -31.13
N ASP A 210 2.55 9.10 -31.60
CA ASP A 210 2.37 8.90 -33.05
C ASP A 210 1.61 10.14 -33.58
N HIS A 211 2.30 10.94 -34.38
CA HIS A 211 1.76 12.11 -35.09
C HIS A 211 1.04 11.68 -36.38
#